data_AF-A0A8X7BIS3-F1
#
_entry.id   AF-A0A8X7BIS3-F1
#
_cell.length_a   1.000
_cell.length_b   1.000
_cell.length_c   1.000
_cell.angle_alpha   90.00
_cell.angle_beta   90.00
_cell.angle_gamma   90.00
#
_symmetry.space_group_name_H-M   'P 1'
#
loop_
_entity.id
_entity.type
_entity.pdbx_description
1 polymer ?
#
loop_
_entity_poly.entity_id
_entity_poly.type
_entity_poly.pdbx_seq_one_letter_code
_entity_poly.pdbx_strand_id
1 'polypeptide(L)'
;MGALLAARLAKEVSRVLNEKISTTNYFWTDSTIALSWIQGPSNRWKVFVANRVKEIRSLTDKDSWRHCPGKDNPSDLLTRGISADSLINCEKWWKGPSFLQEGNTVPVSNNVLLSDESAYLEELKPTERKNFNCDFRQQPFEPYPLCI
;
A
#
# COMPACT_ATOMS: atom_id res chain seq x y z
N MET A 1 0.36 5.53 9.02
CA MET A 1 -0.63 6.55 9.43
C MET A 1 -1.07 7.47 8.30
N GLY A 2 -0.19 7.85 7.35
CA GLY A 2 -0.56 8.72 6.23
C GLY A 2 -1.76 8.24 5.41
N ALA A 3 -1.88 6.93 5.17
CA ALA A 3 -3.02 6.34 4.44
C ALA A 3 -4.40 6.69 5.04
N LEU A 4 -4.55 6.67 6.36
CA LEU A 4 -5.83 7.01 7.00
C LEU A 4 -6.18 8.49 6.83
N LEU A 5 -5.17 9.37 6.93
CA LEU A 5 -5.37 10.81 6.71
C LEU A 5 -5.77 11.07 5.25
N ALA A 6 -5.11 10.41 4.30
CA ALA A 6 -5.46 10.50 2.88
C ALA A 6 -6.91 10.04 2.61
N ALA A 7 -7.34 8.93 3.21
CA ALA A 7 -8.71 8.43 3.09
C ALA A 7 -9.76 9.42 3.62
N ARG A 8 -9.51 10.01 4.80
CA ARG A 8 -10.40 11.03 5.40
C ARG A 8 -10.44 12.29 4.55
N LEU A 9 -9.29 12.78 4.09
CA LEU A 9 -9.21 13.96 3.23
C LEU A 9 -9.96 13.73 1.92
N ALA A 10 -9.74 12.59 1.27
CA ALA A 10 -10.40 12.26 0.01
C ALA A 10 -11.93 12.20 0.19
N LYS A 11 -12.44 11.65 1.30
CA LYS A 11 -13.89 11.70 1.58
C LYS A 11 -14.42 13.13 1.61
N GLU A 12 -13.77 14.03 2.34
CA GLU A 12 -14.24 15.42 2.44
C GLU A 12 -14.12 16.17 1.12
N VAL A 13 -13.02 15.97 0.39
CA VAL A 13 -12.79 16.60 -0.91
C VAL A 13 -13.78 16.06 -1.94
N SER A 14 -13.98 14.74 -2.03
CA SER A 14 -14.96 14.12 -2.92
C SER A 14 -16.38 14.53 -2.59
N ARG A 15 -16.73 14.72 -1.31
CA ARG A 15 -18.04 15.24 -0.92
C ARG A 15 -18.32 16.59 -1.56
N VAL A 16 -17.34 17.49 -1.60
CA VAL A 16 -17.48 18.83 -2.20
C VAL A 16 -17.39 18.79 -3.73
N LEU A 17 -16.53 17.94 -4.30
CA LEU A 17 -16.31 17.90 -5.75
C LEU A 17 -17.38 17.11 -6.52
N ASN A 18 -17.93 16.05 -5.93
CA ASN A 18 -18.92 15.19 -6.60
C ASN A 18 -20.27 15.89 -6.87
N GLU A 19 -20.54 17.01 -6.20
CA GLU A 19 -21.68 17.87 -6.54
C GLU A 19 -21.56 18.49 -7.94
N LYS A 20 -20.33 18.62 -8.45
CA LYS A 20 -20.03 19.31 -9.71
C LYS A 20 -19.49 18.39 -10.79
N ILE A 21 -18.68 17.40 -10.43
CA ILE A 21 -17.94 16.54 -11.37
C ILE A 21 -17.89 15.13 -10.80
N SER A 22 -18.25 14.12 -11.60
CA SER A 22 -18.03 12.73 -11.22
C SER A 22 -16.54 12.44 -11.13
N THR A 23 -16.04 12.14 -9.93
CA THR A 23 -14.62 11.85 -9.70
C THR A 23 -14.36 10.37 -9.42
N THR A 24 -13.21 9.87 -9.86
CA THR A 24 -12.67 8.56 -9.49
C THR A 24 -11.38 8.77 -8.71
N ASN A 25 -11.30 8.18 -7.52
CA ASN A 25 -10.17 8.36 -6.62
C ASN A 25 -9.18 7.21 -6.74
N TYR A 26 -7.88 7.55 -6.82
CA TYR A 26 -6.79 6.58 -6.69
C TYR A 26 -5.86 7.01 -5.56
N PHE A 27 -5.39 6.03 -4.79
CA PHE A 27 -4.52 6.25 -3.64
C PHE A 27 -3.18 5.56 -3.85
N TRP A 28 -2.09 6.28 -3.60
CA TRP A 28 -0.74 5.78 -3.81
C TRP A 28 0.04 5.83 -2.50
N THR A 29 0.72 4.73 -2.17
CA THR A 29 1.58 4.62 -0.99
C THR A 29 2.87 3.91 -1.37
N ASP A 30 3.98 4.34 -0.80
CA ASP A 30 5.29 3.66 -0.90
C ASP A 30 5.50 2.60 0.18
N SER A 31 4.70 2.63 1.24
CA SER A 31 4.68 1.58 2.23
C SER A 31 3.96 0.34 1.70
N THR A 32 4.75 -0.64 1.27
CA THR A 32 4.30 -1.98 0.87
C THR A 32 3.56 -2.70 1.99
N ILE A 33 4.02 -2.53 3.23
CA ILE A 33 3.35 -3.03 4.43
C ILE A 33 1.96 -2.41 4.58
N ALA A 34 1.83 -1.08 4.53
CA ALA A 34 0.52 -0.43 4.63
C ALA A 34 -0.44 -0.87 3.52
N LEU A 35 0.06 -1.01 2.29
CA LEU A 35 -0.71 -1.52 1.16
C LEU A 35 -1.22 -2.96 1.42
N SER A 36 -0.33 -3.83 1.90
CA SER A 36 -0.70 -5.22 2.26
C SER A 36 -1.76 -5.28 3.36
N TRP A 37 -1.71 -4.39 4.34
CA TRP A 37 -2.74 -4.33 5.38
C TRP A 37 -4.11 -3.94 4.83
N ILE A 38 -4.14 -2.99 3.88
CA ILE A 38 -5.37 -2.46 3.27
C ILE A 38 -6.01 -3.50 2.35
N GLN A 39 -5.21 -4.12 1.48
CA GLN A 39 -5.69 -5.11 0.51
C GLN A 39 -5.96 -6.48 1.16
N GLY A 40 -5.20 -6.84 2.19
CA GLY A 40 -5.31 -8.11 2.90
C GLY A 40 -6.52 -8.22 3.85
N PRO A 41 -6.73 -9.40 4.44
CA PRO A 41 -7.81 -9.64 5.38
C PRO A 41 -7.56 -8.94 6.73
N SER A 42 -8.44 -8.02 7.11
CA SER A 42 -8.25 -7.14 8.28
C SER A 42 -8.27 -7.84 9.64
N ASN A 43 -8.81 -9.07 9.71
CA ASN A 43 -8.92 -9.84 10.95
C ASN A 43 -7.58 -10.45 11.42
N ARG A 44 -6.53 -10.43 10.58
CA ARG A 44 -5.21 -11.00 10.90
C ARG A 44 -4.29 -10.04 11.64
N TRP A 45 -4.58 -8.74 11.57
CA TRP A 45 -3.75 -7.68 12.17
C TRP A 45 -4.05 -7.46 13.65
N LYS A 46 -3.06 -6.97 14.40
CA LYS A 46 -3.27 -6.42 15.75
C LYS A 46 -4.37 -5.34 15.73
N VAL A 47 -5.06 -5.19 16.86
CA VAL A 47 -6.24 -4.31 17.00
C VAL A 47 -5.98 -2.89 16.49
N PHE A 48 -4.80 -2.33 16.77
CA PHE A 48 -4.43 -0.99 16.34
C PHE A 48 -4.44 -0.83 14.80
N VAL A 49 -3.85 -1.77 14.08
CA VAL A 49 -3.80 -1.79 12.61
C VAL A 49 -5.17 -2.15 12.05
N ALA A 50 -5.82 -3.18 12.61
CA ALA A 50 -7.13 -3.64 12.18
C ALA A 50 -8.20 -2.52 12.21
N ASN A 51 -8.22 -1.72 13.28
CA ASN A 51 -9.17 -0.60 13.40
C ASN A 51 -8.94 0.47 12.33
N ARG A 52 -7.68 0.77 11.99
CA ARG A 52 -7.33 1.76 10.96
C ARG A 52 -7.64 1.26 9.56
N VAL A 53 -7.33 0.01 9.26
CA VAL A 53 -7.68 -0.64 8.00
C VAL A 53 -9.19 -0.67 7.81
N LYS A 54 -9.95 -0.99 8.87
CA LYS A 54 -11.42 -0.97 8.84
C LYS A 54 -11.94 0.42 8.49
N GLU A 55 -11.37 1.46 9.08
CA GLU A 55 -11.77 2.83 8.77
C GLU A 55 -11.42 3.22 7.32
N ILE A 56 -10.19 2.96 6.87
CA ILE A 56 -9.77 3.21 5.48
C ILE A 56 -10.73 2.56 4.47
N ARG A 57 -11.08 1.29 4.69
CA ARG A 57 -11.98 0.53 3.82
C ARG A 57 -13.44 0.96 3.92
N SER A 58 -13.82 1.68 4.98
CA SER A 58 -15.15 2.31 5.06
C SER A 58 -15.23 3.65 4.32
N LEU A 59 -14.07 4.27 4.05
CA LEU A 59 -13.95 5.58 3.39
C LEU A 59 -13.57 5.47 1.91
N THR A 60 -12.91 4.37 1.53
CA THR A 60 -12.29 4.19 0.21
C THR A 60 -12.44 2.73 -0.23
N ASP A 61 -12.43 2.50 -1.54
CA ASP A 61 -12.35 1.15 -2.09
C ASP A 61 -10.92 0.60 -1.96
N LYS A 62 -10.79 -0.66 -1.51
CA LYS A 62 -9.49 -1.32 -1.30
C LYS A 62 -8.70 -1.46 -2.60
N ASP A 63 -9.39 -1.63 -3.73
CA ASP A 63 -8.78 -1.88 -5.04
C ASP A 63 -8.33 -0.58 -5.72
N SER A 64 -8.70 0.57 -5.15
CA SER A 64 -8.21 1.88 -5.56
C SER A 64 -6.83 2.23 -4.96
N TRP A 65 -6.29 1.40 -4.07
CA TRP A 65 -4.96 1.57 -3.46
C TRP A 65 -3.86 0.90 -4.27
N ARG A 66 -2.78 1.63 -4.53
CA ARG A 66 -1.68 1.22 -5.41
C ARG A 66 -0.33 1.53 -4.75
N HIS A 67 0.70 0.80 -5.20
CA HIS A 67 2.07 1.03 -4.77
C HIS A 67 2.73 2.11 -5.64
N CYS A 68 3.37 3.10 -5.01
CA CYS A 68 4.31 4.00 -5.66
C CYS A 68 5.71 3.67 -5.13
N PRO A 69 6.72 3.40 -5.97
CA PRO A 69 8.08 3.23 -5.48
C PRO A 69 8.51 4.42 -4.61
N GLY A 70 9.16 4.18 -3.46
CA GLY A 70 9.54 5.25 -2.54
C GLY A 70 10.44 6.33 -3.16
N LYS A 71 11.28 5.94 -4.13
CA LYS A 71 12.09 6.89 -4.90
C LYS A 71 11.25 7.85 -5.75
N ASP A 72 10.04 7.44 -6.12
CA ASP A 72 9.12 8.19 -6.98
C ASP A 72 7.99 8.87 -6.19
N ASN A 73 7.92 8.64 -4.87
CA ASN A 73 6.95 9.27 -3.99
C ASN A 73 7.30 10.75 -3.76
N PRO A 74 6.52 11.71 -4.28
CA PRO A 74 6.80 13.13 -4.06
C PRO A 74 6.60 13.56 -2.59
N SER A 75 5.75 12.86 -1.83
CA SER A 75 5.53 13.18 -0.41
C SER A 75 6.80 13.01 0.43
N ASP A 76 7.72 12.15 -0.01
CA ASP A 76 8.98 11.89 0.67
C ASP A 76 9.92 13.11 0.65
N LEU A 77 9.80 13.97 -0.35
CA LEU A 77 10.59 15.20 -0.46
C LEU A 77 10.27 16.17 0.68
N LEU A 78 8.99 16.31 1.02
CA LEU A 78 8.56 17.18 2.12
C LEU A 78 8.84 16.55 3.49
N THR A 79 8.65 15.24 3.65
CA THR A 79 8.87 14.58 4.95
C THR A 79 10.34 14.45 5.32
N ARG A 80 11.25 14.29 4.34
CA ARG A 80 12.71 14.26 4.55
C ARG A 80 13.34 15.64 4.66
N GLY A 81 12.65 16.68 4.20
CA GLY A 81 13.13 18.04 4.15
C GLY A 81 13.82 18.36 2.82
N ILE A 82 13.36 19.43 2.19
CA ILE A 82 13.91 20.00 0.96
C ILE A 82 13.92 21.52 1.12
N SER A 83 14.98 22.20 0.66
CA SER A 83 15.02 23.66 0.71
C SER A 83 13.98 24.27 -0.24
N ALA A 84 13.49 25.47 0.08
CA ALA A 84 12.52 26.18 -0.77
C ALA A 84 13.05 26.38 -2.20
N ASP A 85 14.32 26.78 -2.35
CA ASP A 85 14.96 26.97 -3.65
C ASP A 85 15.04 25.68 -4.48
N SER A 86 15.29 24.55 -3.83
CA SER A 86 15.32 23.24 -4.50
C SER A 86 13.90 22.79 -4.87
N LEU A 87 12.92 23.07 -4.01
CA LEU A 87 11.52 22.71 -4.22
C LEU A 87 10.91 23.45 -5.41
N ILE A 88 11.24 24.73 -5.59
CA ILE A 88 10.77 25.54 -6.74
C ILE A 88 11.13 24.87 -8.06
N ASN A 89 12.34 24.30 -8.16
CA ASN A 89 12.85 23.65 -9.37
C ASN A 89 12.63 22.12 -9.38
N CYS A 90 11.88 21.56 -8.43
CA CYS A 90 11.70 20.12 -8.31
C CYS A 90 10.58 19.60 -9.23
N GLU A 91 10.95 19.10 -10.42
CA GLU A 91 9.97 18.57 -11.37
C GLU A 91 9.11 17.44 -10.78
N LYS A 92 9.70 16.57 -9.96
CA LYS A 92 8.99 15.44 -9.33
C LYS A 92 7.83 15.91 -8.44
N TRP A 93 7.99 17.03 -7.75
CA TRP A 93 6.95 17.59 -6.90
C TRP A 93 5.80 18.19 -7.73
N TRP A 94 6.15 18.99 -8.75
CA TRP A 94 5.17 19.74 -9.52
C TRP A 94 4.47 18.94 -10.63
N LYS A 95 5.20 18.01 -11.26
CA LYS A 95 4.71 17.18 -12.37
C LYS A 95 4.31 15.78 -11.93
N GLY A 96 4.70 15.36 -10.73
CA GLY A 96 4.52 13.99 -10.26
C GLY A 96 5.43 12.99 -10.98
N PRO A 97 5.35 11.70 -10.61
CA PRO A 97 6.11 10.63 -11.25
C PRO A 97 5.61 10.33 -12.67
N SER A 98 6.53 9.91 -13.55
CA SER A 98 6.24 9.68 -14.97
C SER A 98 5.15 8.63 -15.21
N PHE A 99 5.12 7.57 -14.41
CA PHE A 99 4.11 6.50 -14.54
C PHE A 99 2.66 6.99 -14.34
N LEU A 100 2.45 8.10 -13.63
CA LEU A 100 1.12 8.71 -13.50
C LEU A 100 0.73 9.54 -14.72
N GLN A 101 1.71 10.08 -15.43
CA GLN A 101 1.47 10.90 -16.62
C GLN A 101 1.15 10.03 -17.85
N GLU A 102 1.72 8.83 -17.91
CA GLU A 102 1.60 7.91 -19.05
C GLU A 102 0.23 7.22 -19.14
N GLY A 103 -0.73 7.51 -18.24
CA GLY A 103 -2.06 6.88 -18.23
C GLY A 103 -2.05 5.40 -17.86
N ASN A 104 -0.86 4.82 -17.64
CA ASN A 104 -0.68 3.47 -17.15
C ASN A 104 -0.97 3.41 -15.65
N THR A 105 -2.26 3.49 -15.29
CA THR A 105 -2.76 3.06 -13.99
C THR A 105 -2.77 1.53 -13.88
N VAL A 106 -1.85 0.85 -14.57
CA VAL A 106 -1.73 -0.60 -14.51
C VAL A 106 -1.43 -0.94 -13.05
N PRO A 107 -2.17 -1.88 -12.44
CA PRO A 107 -1.83 -2.32 -11.10
C PRO A 107 -0.40 -2.82 -11.20
N VAL A 108 0.55 -2.18 -10.52
CA VAL A 108 1.82 -2.84 -10.23
C VAL A 108 1.40 -4.09 -9.48
N SER A 109 1.46 -5.21 -10.19
CA SER A 109 0.87 -6.48 -9.86
C SER A 109 1.16 -6.86 -8.41
N ASN A 110 0.16 -7.52 -7.80
CA ASN A 110 0.09 -8.05 -6.42
C ASN A 110 1.29 -8.88 -5.92
N ASN A 111 2.38 -8.97 -6.68
CA ASN A 111 3.67 -9.46 -6.22
C ASN A 111 4.51 -8.29 -5.69
N VAL A 112 3.92 -7.45 -4.84
CA VAL A 112 4.72 -6.66 -3.92
C VAL A 112 5.32 -7.68 -2.97
N LEU A 113 6.52 -8.18 -3.32
CA LEU A 113 7.41 -8.84 -2.37
C LEU A 113 7.35 -7.95 -1.13
N LEU A 114 6.91 -8.53 -0.01
CA LEU A 114 7.03 -7.90 1.30
C LEU A 114 8.52 -7.67 1.48
N SER A 115 8.99 -6.50 1.02
CA SER A 115 10.40 -6.09 1.13
C SER A 115 10.85 -6.09 2.58
N ASP A 116 9.88 -6.08 3.50
CA ASP A 116 10.04 -6.22 4.93
C ASP A 116 9.02 -7.22 5.49
N GLU A 117 9.28 -8.51 5.28
CA GLU A 117 8.54 -9.61 5.88
C GLU A 117 8.58 -9.54 7.42
N SER A 118 9.66 -9.03 8.00
CA SER A 118 9.84 -8.95 9.46
C SER A 118 8.81 -8.02 10.11
N ALA A 119 8.62 -6.83 9.57
CA ALA A 119 7.64 -5.87 10.04
C ALA A 119 6.20 -6.31 9.75
N TYR A 120 5.98 -7.03 8.65
CA TYR A 120 4.70 -7.67 8.39
C TYR A 120 4.34 -8.71 9.47
N LEU A 121 5.26 -9.63 9.76
CA LEU A 121 5.07 -10.67 10.77
C LEU A 121 4.92 -10.11 12.18
N GLU A 122 5.54 -8.96 12.47
CA GLU A 122 5.37 -8.28 13.74
C GLU A 122 3.93 -7.81 13.97
N GLU A 123 3.21 -7.42 12.93
CA GLU A 123 1.87 -6.81 13.03
C GLU A 123 0.71 -7.79 12.93
N LEU A 124 1.02 -9.07 12.71
CA LEU A 124 0.08 -10.16 12.86
C LEU A 124 -0.35 -10.35 14.32
N LYS A 125 -1.59 -10.83 14.50
CA LYS A 125 -2.03 -11.36 15.78
C LYS A 125 -1.13 -12.52 16.21
N PRO A 126 -0.89 -12.72 17.51
CA PRO A 126 -0.01 -13.79 18.00
C PRO A 126 -0.37 -15.19 17.47
N THR A 127 -1.66 -15.48 17.32
CA THR A 127 -2.16 -16.76 16.77
C THR A 127 -1.77 -16.96 15.31
N GLU A 128 -1.84 -15.90 14.50
CA GLU A 128 -1.50 -15.92 13.07
C GLU A 128 0.02 -16.01 12.85
N ARG A 129 0.81 -15.39 13.73
CA ARG A 129 2.28 -15.43 13.67
C ARG A 129 2.84 -16.85 13.86
N LYS A 130 2.21 -17.64 14.74
CA LYS A 130 2.59 -19.05 14.97
C LYS A 130 2.31 -19.92 13.76
N ASN A 131 1.20 -19.68 13.04
CA ASN A 131 0.84 -20.44 11.85
C ASN A 131 1.78 -20.15 10.65
N PHE A 132 2.44 -18.98 10.61
CA PHE A 132 3.39 -18.63 9.55
C PHE A 132 4.79 -19.22 9.74
N ASN A 133 5.19 -19.53 10.98
CA ASN A 133 6.54 -20.04 11.28
C ASN A 133 6.72 -21.54 11.03
N CYS A 134 5.67 -22.28 10.70
CA CYS A 134 5.72 -23.74 10.58
C CYS A 134 5.99 -24.28 9.16
N ASP A 135 6.15 -23.43 8.13
CA ASP A 135 6.10 -23.89 6.73
C ASP A 135 7.31 -23.51 5.85
N PHE A 136 8.47 -23.24 6.46
CA PHE A 136 9.70 -22.89 5.71
C PHE A 136 10.86 -23.88 5.87
N ARG A 137 10.65 -25.03 6.53
CA ARG A 137 11.65 -26.11 6.53
C ARG A 137 10.99 -27.45 6.22
N GLN A 138 11.48 -28.03 5.11
CA GLN A 138 11.29 -29.41 4.65
C GLN A 138 10.04 -29.69 3.82
N GLN A 139 10.22 -29.69 2.49
CA GLN A 139 9.94 -30.91 1.73
C GLN A 139 11.10 -31.17 0.75
N PRO A 140 11.83 -32.30 0.86
CA PRO A 140 12.76 -32.73 -0.17
C PRO A 140 11.99 -33.17 -1.42
N PHE A 141 12.56 -32.92 -2.60
CA PHE A 141 12.12 -33.53 -3.85
C PHE A 141 12.22 -35.05 -3.73
N GLU A 142 11.10 -35.76 -3.69
CA GLU A 142 11.08 -37.18 -4.05
C GLU A 142 10.60 -37.34 -5.50
N PRO A 143 11.31 -38.10 -6.35
CA PRO A 143 10.86 -38.38 -7.70
C PRO A 143 9.74 -39.44 -7.66
N TYR A 144 8.60 -39.13 -8.27
CA TYR A 144 7.52 -40.09 -8.47
C TYR A 144 8.01 -41.30 -9.30
N PRO A 145 7.71 -42.54 -8.90
CA PRO A 145 7.95 -43.70 -9.75
C PRO A 145 6.92 -43.74 -10.89
N LEU A 146 7.40 -43.87 -12.12
CA LEU A 146 6.59 -44.23 -13.28
C LEU A 146 6.11 -45.68 -13.11
N CYS A 147 4.80 -45.87 -12.96
CA CYS A 147 4.19 -47.17 -13.17
C CYS A 147 4.17 -47.47 -14.68
N ILE A 148 4.90 -48.49 -15.09
CA ILE A 148 4.62 -49.33 -16.26
C ILE A 148 4.84 -50.78 -15.86
#